data_AF-A0AAU3FXI9-F1
#
_entry.id   AF-A0AAU3FXI9-F1
#
_cell.length_a   1.000
_cell.length_b   1.000
_cell.length_c   1.000
_cell.angle_alpha   90.00
_cell.angle_beta   90.00
_cell.angle_gamma   90.00
#
_symmetry.space_group_name_H-M   'P 1'
#
loop_
_entity.id
_entity.type
_entity.pdbx_description
1 polymer ?
#
loop_
_entity_poly.entity_id
_entity_poly.type
_entity_poly.pdbx_seq_one_letter_code
_entity_poly.pdbx_strand_id
1 'polypeptide(L)'
;MTDQQFATPSLCTGLTVREVLAHLTAAASLNSWQWLAGVIRCGFDFDKQVTMRLNEQLGATAAETLERFRGIVMSRTKPPLPTMAMLGETIVHGEDIRRPLDIRRTYPIETITQVARYYRGSDQVVLAKGRVRDLRLVASDGPFTTGSGPLVSGTTLALTMAMTGRARYCDELTGDGVTVLRDRCAPA
;
A
#
# COMPACT_ATOMS: atom_id res chain seq x y z
N MET A 1 13.05 4.83 15.69
CA MET A 1 11.62 5.11 15.89
C MET A 1 11.31 4.89 17.35
N THR A 2 10.55 5.79 17.97
CA THR A 2 10.11 5.66 19.37
C THR A 2 8.83 4.81 19.47
N ASP A 3 8.50 4.33 20.66
CA ASP A 3 7.24 3.58 20.88
C ASP A 3 6.00 4.40 20.50
N GLN A 4 6.02 5.72 20.74
CA GLN A 4 4.96 6.63 20.30
C GLN A 4 4.83 6.70 18.78
N GLN A 5 5.96 6.72 18.04
CA GLN A 5 5.93 6.68 16.57
C GLN A 5 5.36 5.35 16.07
N PHE A 6 5.62 4.24 16.76
CA PHE A 6 5.05 2.93 16.43
C PHE A 6 3.54 2.84 16.71
N ALA A 7 3.05 3.50 17.76
CA ALA A 7 1.63 3.58 18.10
C ALA A 7 0.84 4.59 17.25
N THR A 8 1.51 5.37 16.40
CA THR A 8 0.86 6.36 15.53
C THR A 8 -0.09 5.65 14.55
N PRO A 9 -1.34 6.13 14.36
CA PRO A 9 -2.22 5.61 13.32
C PRO A 9 -1.56 5.71 11.94
N SER A 10 -1.59 4.61 11.19
CA SER A 10 -1.09 4.57 9.82
C SER A 10 -2.12 5.16 8.83
N LEU A 11 -1.80 5.21 7.54
CA LEU A 11 -2.82 5.49 6.52
C LEU A 11 -3.71 4.27 6.19
N CYS A 12 -3.37 3.07 6.68
CA CYS A 12 -4.29 1.94 6.69
C CYS A 12 -5.29 2.13 7.84
N THR A 13 -6.56 2.33 7.51
CA THR A 13 -7.63 2.47 8.49
C THR A 13 -7.60 1.32 9.51
N GLY A 14 -7.59 1.66 10.80
CA GLY A 14 -7.59 0.67 11.89
C GLY A 14 -6.23 0.06 12.23
N LEU A 15 -5.15 0.40 11.49
CA LEU A 15 -3.81 -0.09 11.79
C LEU A 15 -2.88 1.05 12.22
N THR A 16 -2.06 0.78 13.22
CA THR A 16 -0.91 1.58 13.63
C THR A 16 0.30 1.33 12.72
N VAL A 17 1.30 2.21 12.79
CA VAL A 17 2.60 2.03 12.13
C VAL A 17 3.23 0.67 12.46
N ARG A 18 3.16 0.23 13.72
CA ARG A 18 3.69 -1.07 14.16
C ARG A 18 3.01 -2.24 13.45
N GLU A 19 1.71 -2.15 13.28
CA GLU A 19 0.89 -3.19 12.66
C GLU A 19 1.12 -3.25 11.15
N VAL A 20 1.31 -2.12 10.48
CA VAL A 20 1.73 -2.09 9.06
C VAL A 20 3.13 -2.68 8.88
N LEU A 21 4.06 -2.46 9.82
CA LEU A 21 5.38 -3.09 9.77
C LEU A 21 5.32 -4.61 9.93
N ALA A 22 4.47 -5.10 10.84
CA ALA A 22 4.20 -6.52 10.99
C ALA A 22 3.56 -7.11 9.73
N HIS A 23 2.64 -6.40 9.09
CA HIS A 23 2.03 -6.79 7.81
C HIS A 23 3.09 -6.96 6.71
N LEU A 24 3.99 -5.98 6.54
CA LEU A 24 5.11 -6.08 5.58
C LEU A 24 6.01 -7.30 5.87
N THR A 25 6.25 -7.59 7.15
CA THR A 25 7.02 -8.77 7.58
C THR A 25 6.32 -10.07 7.17
N ALA A 26 5.00 -10.14 7.36
CA ALA A 26 4.20 -11.30 6.95
C ALA A 26 4.22 -11.48 5.42
N ALA A 27 4.03 -10.41 4.65
CA ALA A 27 4.03 -10.45 3.20
C ALA A 27 5.35 -11.01 2.62
N ALA A 28 6.49 -10.68 3.25
CA ALA A 28 7.82 -11.17 2.85
C ALA A 28 8.18 -12.57 3.42
N SER A 29 7.34 -13.11 4.31
CA SER A 29 7.55 -14.42 4.94
C SER A 29 6.67 -15.51 4.34
N LEU A 30 5.61 -15.14 3.61
CA LEU A 30 4.64 -16.08 3.07
C LEU A 30 5.09 -16.64 1.73
N ASN A 31 5.43 -17.93 1.71
CA ASN A 31 5.50 -18.67 0.45
C ASN A 31 4.11 -19.10 -0.02
N SER A 32 3.99 -19.50 -1.28
CA SER A 32 2.69 -19.86 -1.89
C SER A 32 1.93 -20.95 -1.12
N TRP A 33 2.63 -21.91 -0.51
CA TRP A 33 2.02 -22.97 0.29
C TRP A 33 1.46 -22.46 1.61
N GLN A 34 2.21 -21.61 2.31
CA GLN A 34 1.77 -21.00 3.57
C GLN A 34 0.62 -20.02 3.35
N TRP A 35 0.62 -19.31 2.23
CA TRP A 35 -0.51 -18.46 1.84
C TRP A 35 -1.79 -19.32 1.66
N LEU A 36 -1.71 -20.39 0.87
CA LEU A 36 -2.84 -21.31 0.64
C LEU A 36 -3.34 -21.98 1.93
N ALA A 37 -2.42 -22.48 2.76
CA ALA A 37 -2.76 -23.08 4.06
C ALA A 37 -3.45 -22.07 4.99
N GLY A 38 -3.05 -20.80 4.94
CA GLY A 38 -3.71 -19.73 5.70
C GLY A 38 -5.14 -19.43 5.23
N VAL A 39 -5.38 -19.46 3.91
CA VAL A 39 -6.72 -19.27 3.33
C VAL A 39 -7.66 -20.39 3.80
N ILE A 40 -7.20 -21.63 3.75
CA ILE A 40 -7.96 -22.80 4.23
C ILE A 40 -8.25 -22.68 5.73
N ARG A 41 -7.22 -22.36 6.54
CA ARG A 41 -7.36 -22.22 8.00
C ARG A 41 -8.32 -21.11 8.42
N CYS A 42 -8.42 -20.04 7.63
CA CYS A 42 -9.32 -18.92 7.91
C CYS A 42 -10.70 -19.10 7.29
N GLY A 43 -10.97 -20.21 6.59
CA GLY A 43 -12.28 -20.45 5.97
C GLY A 43 -12.59 -19.46 4.85
N PHE A 44 -11.56 -19.05 4.08
CA PHE A 44 -11.65 -18.03 3.02
C PHE A 44 -12.01 -16.61 3.49
N ASP A 45 -11.97 -16.35 4.80
CA ASP A 45 -12.05 -15.02 5.37
C ASP A 45 -10.67 -14.35 5.33
N PHE A 46 -10.50 -13.41 4.40
CA PHE A 46 -9.24 -12.69 4.18
C PHE A 46 -8.93 -11.70 5.30
N ASP A 47 -9.93 -11.08 5.92
CA ASP A 47 -9.73 -10.15 7.04
C ASP A 47 -9.22 -10.90 8.27
N LYS A 48 -9.80 -12.07 8.53
CA LYS A 48 -9.31 -12.99 9.56
C LYS A 48 -7.90 -13.50 9.25
N GLN A 49 -7.59 -13.79 7.99
CA GLN A 49 -6.24 -14.19 7.58
C GLN A 49 -5.23 -13.05 7.80
N VAL A 50 -5.55 -11.82 7.40
CA VAL A 50 -4.70 -10.64 7.62
C VAL A 50 -4.47 -10.44 9.11
N THR A 51 -5.52 -10.48 9.93
CA THR A 51 -5.44 -10.34 11.39
C THR A 51 -4.56 -11.42 12.01
N MET A 52 -4.74 -12.69 11.62
CA MET A 52 -3.92 -13.80 12.09
C MET A 52 -2.44 -13.59 11.76
N ARG A 53 -2.12 -13.24 10.49
CA ARG A 53 -0.74 -13.02 10.04
C ARG A 53 -0.09 -11.82 10.70
N LEU A 54 -0.87 -10.77 10.94
CA LEU A 54 -0.41 -9.59 11.64
C LEU A 54 -0.01 -9.95 13.07
N ASN A 55 -0.87 -10.70 13.79
CA ASN A 55 -0.59 -11.17 15.15
C ASN A 55 0.63 -12.10 15.23
N GLU A 56 0.87 -12.94 14.21
CA GLU A 56 2.08 -13.78 14.15
C GLU A 56 3.37 -12.96 14.09
N GLN A 57 3.35 -11.79 13.46
CA GLN A 57 4.54 -10.95 13.24
C GLN A 57 4.69 -9.81 14.23
N LEU A 58 3.64 -9.46 14.98
CA LEU A 58 3.75 -8.53 16.10
C LEU A 58 4.62 -9.11 17.23
N GLY A 59 5.69 -8.40 17.57
CA GLY A 59 6.46 -8.65 18.78
C GLY A 59 5.71 -8.18 20.04
N ALA A 60 6.17 -8.63 21.21
CA ALA A 60 5.70 -8.09 22.48
C ALA A 60 5.99 -6.58 22.55
N THR A 61 7.16 -6.18 22.05
CA THR A 61 7.58 -4.77 21.96
C THR A 61 7.69 -4.27 20.52
N ALA A 62 7.75 -2.94 20.37
CA ALA A 62 8.01 -2.33 19.06
C ALA A 62 9.41 -2.66 18.53
N ALA A 63 10.40 -2.79 19.43
CA ALA A 63 11.75 -3.21 19.10
C ALA A 63 11.78 -4.63 18.52
N GLU A 64 11.08 -5.58 19.15
CA GLU A 64 10.96 -6.95 18.62
C GLU A 64 10.25 -6.99 17.27
N THR A 65 9.19 -6.21 17.08
CA THR A 65 8.48 -6.12 15.79
C THR A 65 9.43 -5.61 14.69
N LEU A 66 10.24 -4.59 15.01
CA LEU A 66 11.25 -4.06 14.09
C LEU A 66 12.38 -5.05 13.80
N GLU A 67 12.81 -5.82 14.80
CA GLU A 67 13.83 -6.84 14.65
C GLU A 67 13.36 -7.97 13.71
N ARG A 68 12.12 -8.43 13.86
CA ARG A 68 11.51 -9.40 12.94
C ARG A 68 11.48 -8.89 11.50
N PHE A 69 11.08 -7.63 11.30
CA PHE A 69 11.12 -7.01 9.98
C PHE A 69 12.55 -6.98 9.42
N ARG A 70 13.54 -6.57 10.22
CA ARG A 70 14.95 -6.54 9.80
C ARG A 70 15.46 -7.93 9.38
N GLY A 71 15.02 -8.98 10.08
CA GLY A 71 15.36 -10.36 9.76
C GLY A 71 14.89 -10.84 8.39
N ILE A 72 13.84 -10.23 7.82
CA ILE A 72 13.26 -10.65 6.53
C ILE A 72 13.63 -9.75 5.35
N VAL A 73 14.40 -8.68 5.55
CA VAL A 73 14.70 -7.70 4.48
C VAL A 73 15.37 -8.34 3.26
N MET A 74 16.18 -9.38 3.47
CA MET A 74 16.86 -10.12 2.40
C MET A 74 16.03 -11.30 1.85
N SER A 75 14.81 -11.51 2.36
CA SER A 75 13.92 -12.58 1.91
C SER A 75 13.55 -12.39 0.43
N ARG A 76 13.54 -13.50 -0.29
CA ARG A 76 13.03 -13.57 -1.68
C ARG A 76 11.71 -14.32 -1.76
N THR A 77 11.16 -14.67 -0.60
CA THR A 77 9.88 -15.37 -0.47
C THR A 77 8.75 -14.40 -0.76
N LYS A 78 7.79 -14.84 -1.58
CA LYS A 78 6.56 -14.10 -1.84
C LYS A 78 5.40 -15.07 -2.10
N PRO A 79 4.16 -14.65 -1.88
CA PRO A 79 2.97 -15.36 -2.37
C PRO A 79 2.98 -15.45 -3.91
N PRO A 80 2.04 -16.20 -4.53
CA PRO A 80 1.92 -16.31 -5.99
C PRO A 80 1.37 -15.02 -6.64
N LEU A 81 1.88 -13.86 -6.23
CA LEU A 81 1.59 -12.55 -6.77
C LEU A 81 2.70 -12.08 -7.73
N PRO A 82 2.40 -11.24 -8.72
CA PRO A 82 3.42 -10.64 -9.57
C PRO A 82 4.46 -9.86 -8.75
N THR A 83 5.73 -9.86 -9.17
CA THR A 83 6.79 -9.08 -8.51
C THR A 83 6.45 -7.59 -8.46
N MET A 84 5.80 -7.07 -9.50
CA MET A 84 5.35 -5.67 -9.52
C MET A 84 4.29 -5.37 -8.45
N ALA A 85 3.42 -6.34 -8.12
CA ALA A 85 2.48 -6.21 -7.02
C ALA A 85 3.23 -6.10 -5.69
N MET A 86 4.23 -6.96 -5.45
CA MET A 86 5.06 -6.91 -4.23
C MET A 86 5.83 -5.60 -4.08
N LEU A 87 6.32 -5.04 -5.20
CA LEU A 87 6.95 -3.72 -5.20
C LEU A 87 5.95 -2.62 -4.83
N GLY A 88 4.73 -2.70 -5.36
CA GLY A 88 3.61 -1.84 -5.00
C GLY A 88 3.29 -1.91 -3.50
N GLU A 89 3.12 -3.11 -2.96
CA GLU A 89 2.89 -3.34 -1.51
C GLU A 89 3.98 -2.68 -0.66
N THR A 90 5.25 -2.86 -1.04
CA THR A 90 6.39 -2.30 -0.30
C THR A 90 6.37 -0.77 -0.31
N ILE A 91 6.05 -0.15 -1.44
CA ILE A 91 6.02 1.31 -1.59
C ILE A 91 4.80 1.89 -0.86
N VAL A 92 3.60 1.36 -1.12
CA VAL A 92 2.34 1.86 -0.56
C VAL A 92 2.35 1.74 0.96
N HIS A 93 2.70 0.58 1.51
CA HIS A 93 2.78 0.41 2.96
C HIS A 93 3.98 1.12 3.60
N GLY A 94 5.05 1.33 2.83
CA GLY A 94 6.12 2.22 3.24
C GLY A 94 5.62 3.66 3.45
N GLU A 95 4.75 4.16 2.57
CA GLU A 95 4.12 5.47 2.71
C GLU A 95 3.04 5.49 3.81
N ASP A 96 2.30 4.39 4.01
CA ASP A 96 1.35 4.26 5.12
C ASP A 96 2.03 4.45 6.49
N ILE A 97 3.32 4.12 6.59
CA ILE A 97 4.18 4.38 7.75
C ILE A 97 4.78 5.79 7.74
N ARG A 98 5.41 6.17 6.63
CA ARG A 98 6.21 7.41 6.58
C ARG A 98 5.35 8.66 6.67
N ARG A 99 4.20 8.68 5.99
CA ARG A 99 3.38 9.89 5.85
C ARG A 99 2.78 10.37 7.17
N PRO A 100 2.24 9.52 8.05
CA PRO A 100 1.78 9.94 9.39
C PRO A 100 2.90 10.41 10.31
N LEU A 101 4.15 9.99 10.05
CA LEU A 101 5.34 10.37 10.81
C LEU A 101 6.09 11.57 10.21
N ASP A 102 5.53 12.20 9.17
CA ASP A 102 6.13 13.27 8.38
C ASP A 102 7.53 12.94 7.82
N ILE A 103 7.78 11.65 7.57
CA ILE A 103 8.98 11.18 6.88
C ILE A 103 8.71 11.24 5.38
N ARG A 104 9.64 11.82 4.61
CA ARG A 104 9.55 11.89 3.14
C ARG A 104 10.56 10.93 2.52
N ARG A 105 10.15 10.29 1.42
CA ARG A 105 11.03 9.43 0.61
C ARG A 105 10.87 9.77 -0.86
N THR A 106 12.00 10.03 -1.51
CA THR A 106 12.08 10.09 -2.97
C THR A 106 12.22 8.68 -3.53
N TYR A 107 11.42 8.36 -4.54
CA TYR A 107 11.53 7.11 -5.30
C TYR A 107 12.05 7.44 -6.70
N PRO A 108 12.86 6.56 -7.33
CA PRO A 108 13.19 6.73 -8.73
C PRO A 108 11.92 6.81 -9.58
N ILE A 109 11.83 7.83 -10.44
CA ILE A 109 10.60 8.13 -11.19
C ILE A 109 10.16 6.95 -12.07
N GLU A 110 11.13 6.23 -12.64
CA GLU A 110 10.88 5.03 -13.44
C GLU A 110 10.18 3.95 -12.59
N THR A 111 10.65 3.71 -11.37
CA THR A 111 10.09 2.71 -10.47
C THR A 111 8.64 3.02 -10.12
N ILE A 112 8.35 4.25 -9.66
CA ILE A 112 6.98 4.61 -9.27
C ILE A 112 6.04 4.69 -10.49
N THR A 113 6.55 5.05 -11.67
CA THR A 113 5.79 4.99 -12.92
C THR A 113 5.34 3.57 -13.26
N GLN A 114 6.22 2.57 -13.10
CA GLN A 114 5.85 1.16 -13.36
C GLN A 114 4.79 0.66 -12.37
N VAL A 115 4.89 1.06 -11.10
CA VAL A 115 3.89 0.74 -10.08
C VAL A 115 2.54 1.40 -10.39
N ALA A 116 2.53 2.68 -10.77
CA ALA A 116 1.32 3.38 -11.19
C ALA A 116 0.65 2.72 -12.41
N ARG A 117 1.46 2.28 -13.39
CA ARG A 117 0.98 1.53 -14.57
C ARG A 117 0.38 0.18 -14.22
N TYR A 118 0.96 -0.52 -13.26
CA TYR A 118 0.41 -1.78 -12.76
C TYR A 118 -0.95 -1.54 -12.08
N TYR A 119 -1.03 -0.61 -11.13
CA TYR A 119 -2.25 -0.36 -10.37
C TYR A 119 -3.39 0.19 -11.23
N ARG A 120 -3.11 1.01 -12.26
CA ARG A 120 -4.21 1.46 -13.13
C ARG A 120 -4.94 0.31 -13.81
N GLY A 121 -4.26 -0.82 -14.01
CA GLY A 121 -4.75 -1.98 -14.77
C GLY A 121 -5.18 -3.17 -13.93
N SER A 122 -5.01 -3.12 -12.61
CA SER A 122 -5.20 -4.26 -11.72
C SER A 122 -6.08 -3.90 -10.52
N ASP A 123 -6.98 -4.81 -10.18
CA ASP A 123 -7.72 -4.80 -8.90
C ASP A 123 -7.32 -6.01 -8.02
N GLN A 124 -6.20 -6.68 -8.34
CA GLN A 124 -5.84 -7.99 -7.76
C GLN A 124 -5.48 -7.94 -6.27
N VAL A 125 -4.78 -6.88 -5.83
CA VAL A 125 -4.33 -6.71 -4.43
C VAL A 125 -5.03 -5.55 -3.74
N VAL A 126 -5.53 -4.58 -4.51
CA VAL A 126 -6.30 -3.43 -4.04
C VAL A 126 -7.17 -2.96 -5.20
N LEU A 127 -8.38 -2.45 -4.92
CA LEU A 127 -9.33 -1.95 -5.93
C LEU A 127 -8.85 -0.63 -6.57
N ALA A 128 -7.71 -0.65 -7.27
CA ALA A 128 -7.08 0.53 -7.86
C ALA A 128 -7.70 0.91 -9.21
N LYS A 129 -7.80 -0.03 -10.15
CA LYS A 129 -8.36 0.19 -11.48
C LYS A 129 -9.83 0.65 -11.39
N GLY A 130 -10.62 0.03 -10.53
CA GLY A 130 -12.01 0.44 -10.30
C GLY A 130 -12.13 1.88 -9.80
N ARG A 131 -11.21 2.30 -8.92
CA ARG A 131 -11.20 3.63 -8.29
C ARG A 131 -10.91 4.76 -9.29
N VAL A 132 -10.07 4.52 -10.28
CA VAL A 132 -9.67 5.54 -11.28
C VAL A 132 -10.44 5.48 -12.59
N ARG A 133 -11.50 4.66 -12.67
CA ARG A 133 -12.36 4.55 -13.85
C ARG A 133 -12.96 5.92 -14.23
N ASP A 134 -13.01 6.23 -15.52
CA ASP A 134 -13.56 7.48 -16.08
C ASP A 134 -12.86 8.77 -15.57
N LEU A 135 -11.61 8.65 -15.11
CA LEU A 135 -10.76 9.79 -14.74
C LEU A 135 -9.52 9.84 -15.65
N ARG A 136 -9.04 11.05 -15.92
CA ARG A 136 -7.76 11.27 -16.61
C ARG A 136 -6.68 11.61 -15.58
N LEU A 137 -5.80 10.66 -15.29
CA LEU A 137 -4.67 10.88 -14.38
C LEU A 137 -3.44 11.32 -15.16
N VAL A 138 -2.79 12.40 -14.75
CA VAL A 138 -1.59 12.96 -15.42
C VAL A 138 -0.54 13.33 -14.38
N ALA A 139 0.59 12.64 -14.38
CA ALA A 139 1.71 12.96 -13.52
C ALA A 139 2.39 14.28 -13.91
N SER A 140 2.79 15.06 -12.92
CA SER A 140 3.51 16.33 -13.08
C SER A 140 5.03 16.18 -13.05
N ASP A 141 5.54 15.02 -12.60
CA ASP A 141 6.95 14.74 -12.33
C ASP A 141 7.52 13.59 -13.18
N GLY A 142 6.72 13.05 -14.11
CA GLY A 142 7.09 11.90 -14.92
C GLY A 142 6.11 11.59 -16.04
N PRO A 143 6.36 10.50 -16.79
CA PRO A 143 5.60 10.19 -18.01
C PRO A 143 4.28 9.46 -17.75
N PHE A 144 3.87 9.29 -16.49
CA PHE A 144 2.65 8.56 -16.17
C PHE A 144 1.41 9.35 -16.58
N THR A 145 0.61 8.77 -17.46
CA THR A 145 -0.69 9.27 -17.85
C THR A 145 -1.62 8.09 -18.12
N THR A 146 -2.89 8.20 -17.77
CA THR A 146 -3.88 7.15 -18.05
C THR A 146 -5.30 7.66 -18.05
N GLY A 147 -6.17 6.92 -18.73
CA GLY A 147 -7.61 7.18 -18.76
C GLY A 147 -8.01 8.42 -19.55
N SER A 148 -9.29 8.73 -19.44
CA SER A 148 -9.98 9.86 -20.05
C SER A 148 -11.09 10.32 -19.11
N GLY A 149 -11.49 11.59 -19.19
CA GLY A 149 -12.47 12.20 -18.28
C GLY A 149 -11.89 13.38 -17.50
N PRO A 150 -12.51 13.77 -16.37
CA PRO A 150 -12.04 14.85 -15.51
C PRO A 150 -10.58 14.65 -15.08
N LEU A 151 -9.81 15.74 -15.10
CA LEU A 151 -8.38 15.71 -14.82
C LEU A 151 -8.10 15.49 -13.33
N VAL A 152 -7.14 14.62 -13.05
CA VAL A 152 -6.47 14.49 -11.75
C VAL A 152 -4.97 14.56 -12.00
N SER A 153 -4.31 15.58 -11.47
CA SER A 153 -2.89 15.82 -11.71
C SER A 153 -2.11 16.10 -10.43
N GLY A 154 -0.88 15.60 -10.37
CA GLY A 154 0.05 15.73 -9.25
C GLY A 154 1.25 14.81 -9.43
N THR A 155 2.04 14.60 -8.39
CA THR A 155 3.20 13.70 -8.46
C THR A 155 2.78 12.25 -8.75
N THR A 156 3.64 11.48 -9.40
CA THR A 156 3.37 10.06 -9.68
C THR A 156 3.11 9.27 -8.40
N LEU A 157 3.80 9.63 -7.30
CA LEU A 157 3.56 9.05 -5.98
C LEU A 157 2.16 9.39 -5.45
N ALA A 158 1.75 10.66 -5.47
CA ALA A 158 0.44 11.07 -4.98
C ALA A 158 -0.70 10.41 -5.78
N LEU A 159 -0.57 10.34 -7.10
CA LEU A 159 -1.50 9.63 -7.96
C LEU A 159 -1.56 8.13 -7.63
N THR A 160 -0.41 7.49 -7.39
CA THR A 160 -0.35 6.08 -7.01
C THR A 160 -1.04 5.83 -5.67
N MET A 161 -0.76 6.65 -4.65
CA MET A 161 -1.32 6.49 -3.31
C MET A 161 -2.82 6.78 -3.27
N ALA A 162 -3.30 7.81 -3.99
CA ALA A 162 -4.72 8.08 -4.11
C ALA A 162 -5.44 6.96 -4.88
N MET A 163 -4.83 6.43 -5.94
CA MET A 163 -5.36 5.28 -6.69
C MET A 163 -5.50 4.04 -5.81
N THR A 164 -4.60 3.81 -4.85
CA THR A 164 -4.70 2.71 -3.87
C THR A 164 -5.54 3.04 -2.64
N GLY A 165 -6.32 4.12 -2.67
CA GLY A 165 -7.34 4.44 -1.68
C GLY A 165 -6.87 5.31 -0.51
N ARG A 166 -5.65 5.86 -0.53
CA ARG A 166 -5.16 6.74 0.54
C ARG A 166 -5.62 8.18 0.27
N ALA A 167 -6.85 8.48 0.70
CA ALA A 167 -7.53 9.77 0.47
C ALA A 167 -6.67 11.01 0.81
N ARG A 168 -5.80 10.92 1.82
CA ARG A 168 -4.90 12.00 2.24
C ARG A 168 -3.97 12.50 1.11
N TYR A 169 -3.62 11.64 0.14
CA TYR A 169 -2.82 12.08 -1.00
C TYR A 169 -3.62 12.89 -2.02
N CYS A 170 -4.95 12.88 -1.97
CA CYS A 170 -5.78 13.76 -2.81
C CYS A 170 -5.56 15.24 -2.47
N ASP A 171 -5.06 15.57 -1.28
CA ASP A 171 -4.72 16.95 -0.89
C ASP A 171 -3.54 17.52 -1.69
N GLU A 172 -2.75 16.65 -2.33
CA GLU A 172 -1.63 17.02 -3.21
C GLU A 172 -2.02 17.01 -4.69
N LEU A 173 -3.29 16.72 -5.01
CA LEU A 173 -3.77 16.59 -6.37
C LEU A 173 -4.60 17.81 -6.78
N THR A 174 -4.63 18.06 -8.08
CA THR A 174 -5.34 19.17 -8.72
C THR A 174 -6.19 18.69 -9.89
N GLY A 175 -7.21 19.47 -10.26
CA GLY A 175 -8.11 19.19 -11.38
C GLY A 175 -9.49 18.70 -10.96
N ASP A 176 -10.43 18.75 -11.90
CA ASP A 176 -11.87 18.56 -11.67
C ASP A 176 -12.23 17.14 -11.20
N GLY A 177 -11.36 16.16 -11.41
CA GLY A 177 -11.56 14.77 -11.00
C GLY A 177 -11.16 14.47 -9.55
N VAL A 178 -10.51 15.40 -8.83
CA VAL A 178 -9.95 15.13 -7.49
C VAL A 178 -11.02 14.76 -6.48
N THR A 179 -12.14 15.48 -6.46
CA THR A 179 -13.27 15.18 -5.55
C THR A 179 -13.82 13.78 -5.82
N VAL A 180 -14.01 13.42 -7.09
CA VAL A 180 -14.48 12.08 -7.48
C VAL A 180 -13.52 10.99 -7.02
N LEU A 181 -12.21 11.19 -7.17
CA LEU A 181 -11.22 10.23 -6.70
C LEU A 181 -11.22 10.10 -5.17
N ARG A 182 -11.33 11.23 -4.46
CA ARG A 182 -11.39 11.26 -2.99
C ARG A 182 -12.61 10.51 -2.46
N ASP A 183 -13.78 10.72 -3.04
CA ASP A 183 -15.02 10.04 -2.63
C ASP A 183 -14.90 8.52 -2.77
N ARG A 184 -14.21 8.04 -3.82
CA ARG A 184 -13.96 6.61 -4.05
C ARG A 184 -12.84 6.03 -3.19
N CYS A 185 -12.14 6.84 -2.40
CA CYS A 185 -11.18 6.38 -1.40
C CYS A 185 -11.85 6.02 -0.07
N ALA A 186 -13.06 6.53 0.19
CA ALA A 186 -13.79 6.18 1.41
C ALA A 186 -14.08 4.67 1.44
N PRO A 187 -14.00 4.01 2.62
CA PRO A 187 -14.51 2.66 2.76
C PRO A 187 -16.01 2.65 2.41
N ALA A 188 -16.44 1.64 1.67
CA ALA A 188 -17.86 1.38 1.40
C ALA A 188 -18.58 0.95 2.69
#